data_AF-A0A972MVQ9-F1
#
_entry.id   AF-A0A972MVQ9-F1
#
_cell.length_a   1.000
_cell.length_b   1.000
_cell.length_c   1.000
_cell.angle_alpha   90.00
_cell.angle_beta   90.00
_cell.angle_gamma   90.00
#
_symmetry.space_group_name_H-M   'P 1'
#
loop_
_entity.id
_entity.type
_entity.pdbx_description
1 polymer ?
#
loop_
_entity_poly.entity_id
_entity_poly.type
_entity_poly.pdbx_seq_one_letter_code
_entity_poly.pdbx_strand_id
1 'polypeptide(L)'
;LGAHCTVGGQAGFTGHMDIVDNSHFFARACVTKDITQAGVYSGFPAEPVSEWKKNSIRSRNLDKMSKQIKALQKQLDALATK
;
A
#
# COMPACT_ATOMS: atom_id res chain seq x y z
N LEU A 1 2.95 19.50 9.04
CA LEU A 1 1.52 19.09 8.92
C LEU A 1 0.72 20.31 8.55
N GLY A 2 -0.05 20.24 7.45
CA GLY A 2 -0.95 21.29 7.02
C GLY A 2 -2.21 21.44 7.88
N ALA A 3 -3.03 22.43 7.58
CA ALA A 3 -4.30 22.70 8.25
C ALA A 3 -5.35 21.60 7.95
N HIS A 4 -6.30 21.41 8.88
CA HIS A 4 -7.40 20.44 8.74
C HIS A 4 -6.98 18.99 8.49
N CYS A 5 -5.74 18.63 8.83
CA CYS A 5 -5.29 17.25 8.79
C CYS A 5 -5.90 16.42 9.93
N THR A 6 -6.09 15.12 9.70
CA THR A 6 -6.48 14.16 10.74
C THR A 6 -5.43 13.09 10.86
N VAL A 7 -5.03 12.77 12.10
CA VAL A 7 -4.01 11.76 12.38
C VAL A 7 -4.64 10.65 13.22
N GLY A 8 -4.77 9.46 12.64
CA GLY A 8 -5.26 8.28 13.33
C GLY A 8 -4.28 7.76 14.39
N GLY A 9 -4.78 6.97 15.33
CA GLY A 9 -3.97 6.41 16.42
C GLY A 9 -2.76 5.62 15.91
N GLN A 10 -1.61 5.81 16.55
CA GLN A 10 -0.33 5.19 16.17
C GLN A 10 0.14 5.48 14.73
N ALA A 11 -0.41 6.50 14.05
CA ALA A 11 0.19 6.96 12.81
C ALA A 11 1.59 7.55 13.07
N GLY A 12 2.54 7.21 12.22
CA GLY A 12 3.93 7.66 12.30
C GLY A 12 4.30 8.58 11.13
N PHE A 13 5.22 9.51 11.38
CA PHE A 13 5.74 10.42 10.37
C PHE A 13 7.26 10.43 10.49
N THR A 14 7.97 10.29 9.38
CA THR A 14 9.42 10.54 9.36
C THR A 14 9.71 12.03 9.49
N GLY A 15 10.94 12.39 9.88
CA GLY A 15 11.34 13.79 9.96
C GLY A 15 11.39 14.47 8.59
N HIS A 16 11.35 15.81 8.59
CA HIS A 16 11.54 16.65 7.39
C HIS A 16 10.58 16.33 6.23
N MET A 17 9.27 16.36 6.50
CA MET A 17 8.26 16.20 5.47
C MET A 17 7.27 17.35 5.45
N ASP A 18 6.86 17.71 4.24
CA ASP A 18 5.78 18.64 3.99
C ASP A 18 4.49 17.87 3.69
N ILE A 19 3.42 18.25 4.40
CA ILE A 19 2.10 17.63 4.27
C ILE A 19 1.09 18.72 4.00
N VAL A 20 0.40 18.63 2.86
CA VAL A 20 -0.64 19.57 2.48
C VAL A 20 -1.89 19.47 3.36
N ASP A 21 -2.62 20.57 3.40
CA ASP A 21 -3.89 20.70 4.11
C ASP A 21 -4.91 19.64 3.68
N ASN A 22 -5.87 19.33 4.58
CA ASN A 22 -6.93 18.35 4.34
C ASN A 22 -6.40 16.93 4.03
N SER A 23 -5.26 16.56 4.64
CA SER A 23 -4.70 15.22 4.57
C SER A 23 -5.11 14.39 5.80
N HIS A 24 -5.71 13.23 5.58
CA HIS A 24 -6.21 12.36 6.63
C HIS A 24 -5.46 11.03 6.63
N PHE A 25 -4.82 10.70 7.75
CA PHE A 25 -4.00 9.50 7.91
C PHE A 25 -4.73 8.50 8.80
N PHE A 26 -4.95 7.28 8.30
CA PHE A 26 -5.56 6.20 9.08
C PHE A 26 -4.65 5.73 10.23
N ALA A 27 -5.23 4.97 11.17
CA ALA A 27 -4.48 4.37 12.26
C ALA A 27 -3.33 3.51 11.72
N ARG A 28 -2.16 3.62 12.37
CA ARG A 28 -0.91 2.92 11.99
C ARG A 28 -0.39 3.23 10.58
N ALA A 29 -0.87 4.29 9.92
CA ALA A 29 -0.25 4.77 8.69
C ALA A 29 1.15 5.32 9.00
N CYS A 30 2.13 5.11 8.11
CA CYS A 30 3.47 5.67 8.27
C CYS A 30 3.89 6.49 7.06
N VAL A 31 3.91 7.80 7.23
CA VAL A 31 4.32 8.73 6.17
C VAL A 31 5.84 8.79 6.13
N THR A 32 6.41 8.46 4.99
CA THR A 32 7.87 8.40 4.77
C THR A 32 8.35 9.40 3.72
N LYS A 33 7.44 10.17 3.12
CA LYS A 33 7.69 11.14 2.05
C LYS A 33 6.66 12.26 2.10
N ASP A 34 6.94 13.36 1.40
CA ASP A 34 6.02 14.48 1.30
C ASP A 34 4.66 14.07 0.75
N ILE A 35 3.62 14.70 1.30
CA ILE A 35 2.24 14.56 0.86
C ILE A 35 1.84 15.85 0.18
N THR A 36 1.84 15.84 -1.15
CA THR A 36 1.55 17.01 -2.00
C THR A 36 0.10 17.10 -2.46
N GLN A 37 -0.71 16.08 -2.16
CA GLN A 37 -2.12 16.01 -2.54
C GLN A 37 -2.99 15.75 -1.32
N ALA A 38 -4.03 16.56 -1.15
CA ALA A 38 -5.02 16.34 -0.10
C ALA A 38 -5.75 15.02 -0.34
N GLY A 39 -6.15 14.35 0.74
CA GLY A 39 -6.83 13.07 0.62
C GLY A 39 -6.60 12.17 1.82
N VAL A 40 -6.91 10.89 1.63
CA VAL A 40 -6.90 9.91 2.72
C VAL A 40 -5.83 8.85 2.48
N TYR A 41 -4.98 8.61 3.47
CA TYR A 41 -3.78 7.80 3.40
C TYR A 41 -3.78 6.67 4.43
N SER A 42 -3.22 5.50 4.06
CA SER A 42 -3.12 4.32 4.92
C SER A 42 -1.88 3.47 4.58
N GLY A 43 -1.48 2.61 5.51
CA GLY A 43 -0.41 1.62 5.29
C GLY A 43 0.99 2.05 5.73
N PHE A 44 1.95 1.15 5.48
CA PHE A 44 3.36 1.33 5.78
C PHE A 44 4.18 0.86 4.56
N PRO A 45 4.78 1.77 3.77
CA PRO A 45 4.64 3.23 3.82
C PRO A 45 3.21 3.70 3.49
N ALA A 46 2.88 4.94 3.84
CA ALA A 46 1.57 5.52 3.63
C ALA A 46 1.31 5.76 2.13
N GLU A 47 0.18 5.24 1.66
CA GLU A 47 -0.30 5.35 0.28
C GLU A 47 -1.74 5.88 0.27
N PRO A 48 -2.23 6.47 -0.85
CA PRO A 48 -3.64 6.77 -1.00
C PRO A 48 -4.50 5.54 -0.68
N VAL A 49 -5.58 5.74 0.08
CA VAL A 49 -6.37 4.64 0.64
C VAL A 49 -6.92 3.68 -0.43
N SER A 50 -7.20 4.18 -1.65
CA SER A 50 -7.65 3.35 -2.78
C SER A 50 -6.58 2.35 -3.21
N GLU A 51 -5.33 2.79 -3.31
CA GLU A 51 -4.20 1.94 -3.71
C GLU A 51 -3.83 0.99 -2.59
N TRP A 52 -3.78 1.48 -1.35
CA TRP A 52 -3.56 0.63 -0.19
C TRP A 52 -4.59 -0.52 -0.09
N LYS A 53 -5.87 -0.24 -0.35
CA LYS A 53 -6.94 -1.27 -0.37
C LYS A 53 -6.68 -2.33 -1.43
N LYS A 54 -6.37 -1.93 -2.67
CA LYS A 54 -6.05 -2.85 -3.77
C LYS A 54 -4.84 -3.72 -3.42
N ASN A 55 -3.77 -3.09 -2.92
CA ASN A 55 -2.53 -3.77 -2.54
C ASN A 55 -2.77 -4.75 -1.39
N SER A 56 -3.54 -4.38 -0.38
CA SER A 56 -3.88 -5.25 0.75
C SER A 56 -4.64 -6.51 0.31
N ILE A 57 -5.56 -6.39 -0.65
CA ILE A 57 -6.27 -7.54 -1.24
C ILE A 57 -5.30 -8.43 -2.02
N ARG A 58 -4.40 -7.83 -2.81
CA ARG A 58 -3.37 -8.58 -3.56
C ARG A 58 -2.44 -9.34 -2.61
N SER A 59 -1.99 -8.71 -1.53
CA SER A 59 -1.18 -9.36 -0.50
C SER A 59 -1.89 -10.54 0.15
N ARG A 60 -3.20 -10.41 0.45
CA ARG A 60 -4.03 -11.54 0.93
C ARG A 60 -4.10 -12.70 -0.08
N ASN A 61 -4.09 -12.40 -1.37
CA ASN A 61 -4.19 -13.39 -2.45
C ASN A 61 -2.83 -13.94 -2.91
N LEU A 62 -1.71 -13.49 -2.32
CA LEU A 62 -0.37 -13.79 -2.82
C LEU A 62 -0.05 -15.30 -2.84
N ASP A 63 -0.45 -16.04 -1.81
CA ASP A 63 -0.25 -17.50 -1.77
C ASP A 63 -1.01 -18.22 -2.90
N LYS A 64 -2.26 -17.83 -3.13
CA LYS A 64 -3.07 -18.36 -4.24
C LYS A 64 -2.40 -18.08 -5.58
N MET A 65 -1.93 -16.85 -5.79
CA MET A 65 -1.22 -16.48 -7.01
C MET A 65 0.07 -17.29 -7.18
N SER A 66 0.85 -17.49 -6.11
CA SER A 66 2.08 -18.30 -6.13
C SER A 66 1.81 -19.75 -6.54
N LYS A 67 0.75 -20.37 -6.01
CA LYS A 67 0.32 -21.73 -6.40
C LYS A 67 -0.09 -21.80 -7.87
N GLN A 68 -0.85 -20.81 -8.35
CA GLN A 68 -1.26 -20.74 -9.75
C GLN A 68 -0.05 -20.60 -10.67
N ILE A 69 0.91 -19.74 -10.33
CA ILE A 69 2.16 -19.56 -11.10
C ILE A 69 2.96 -20.87 -11.17
N LYS A 70 3.12 -21.58 -10.05
CA LYS A 70 3.81 -22.88 -10.03
C LYS A 70 3.11 -23.93 -10.90
N ALA A 71 1.78 -23.97 -10.86
CA ALA A 71 1.00 -24.88 -11.69
C ALA A 71 1.19 -24.57 -13.18
N LEU A 72 1.16 -23.29 -13.55
CA LEU A 72 1.40 -22.83 -14.92
C LEU A 72 2.83 -23.17 -15.38
N GLN A 73 3.84 -22.96 -14.53
CA GLN A 73 5.23 -23.32 -14.86
C GLN A 73 5.35 -24.82 -15.18
N LYS A 74 4.77 -25.69 -14.35
CA LYS A 74 4.79 -27.14 -14.60
C LYS A 74 4.12 -27.53 -15.92
N GLN A 75 3.04 -26.83 -16.30
CA GLN A 75 2.37 -27.05 -17.58
C GLN A 75 3.24 -26.61 -18.76
N LEU A 76 3.93 -25.47 -18.64
CA LEU A 76 4.85 -24.97 -19.66
C LEU A 76 6.04 -25.92 -19.85
N ASP A 77 6.64 -26.42 -18.78
CA ASP A 77 7.77 -27.35 -18.85
C ASP A 77 7.38 -28.67 -19.53
N ALA A 78 6.18 -29.19 -19.21
CA ALA A 78 5.64 -30.41 -19.82
C ALA A 78 5.35 -30.24 -21.32
N LEU A 79 4.97 -29.02 -21.75
CA LEU A 79 4.75 -28.69 -23.16
C LEU A 79 6.07 -28.50 -23.92
N ALA A 80 7.09 -27.90 -23.28
CA ALA A 80 8.39 -27.64 -23.89
C ALA A 80 9.25 -28.91 -24.08
N THR A 81 8.93 -30.00 -23.37
CA THR A 81 9.63 -31.29 -23.50
C THR A 81 9.05 -32.17 -24.63
N LYS A 82 7.95 -31.74 -25.25
CA LYS A 82 7.34 -32.36 -26.43
C LYS A 82 7.85 -31.68 -27.70
#